data_AF-A0A9D7U4A2-F1
#
_entry.id   AF-A0A9D7U4A2-F1
#
_cell.length_a   1.000
_cell.length_b   1.000
_cell.length_c   1.000
_cell.angle_alpha   90.00
_cell.angle_beta   90.00
_cell.angle_gamma   90.00
#
_symmetry.space_group_name_H-M   'P 1'
#
loop_
_entity.id
_entity.type
_entity.pdbx_description
1 polymer ?
#
loop_
_entity_poly.entity_id
_entity_poly.type
_entity_poly.pdbx_seq_one_letter_code
_entity_poly.pdbx_strand_id
1 'polypeptide(L)'
;MKKYFLSLILLLLQVSLFAQSKVYTGNHLLGKEAAKAYYIISNLDDKEIKADLETFLKPLGKITNPNKSSFRVEKIKNSPISPELESIEAQIISTKKMTKVVFFFIDEEMNPLKSFDIKTAEAETFVKGFENLVQKNLELRLADENLKNAENELADAQKEIKKLEKSLENNLKEQEKLGKKLDQSPELMAKALSEKEELVEKLYSEDSTASDLKTKTEIEKASSKKEKEISKIKKEQEKAESKLEKKEADFANLKIELMGAKKIERALEIARKDAFELLSNLKK
;
A
#
# COMPACT_ATOMS: atom_id res chain seq x y z
N MET A 1 21.87 4.73 6.06
CA MET A 1 22.22 5.14 4.68
C MET A 1 22.85 4.04 3.84
N LYS A 2 23.93 3.36 4.29
CA LYS A 2 24.56 2.27 3.52
C LYS A 2 23.64 1.08 3.15
N LYS A 3 22.66 0.73 4.00
CA LYS A 3 21.75 -0.41 3.76
C LYS A 3 20.73 -0.16 2.63
N TYR A 4 20.24 1.08 2.50
CA TYR A 4 19.31 1.45 1.42
C TYR A 4 20.04 1.64 0.08
N PHE A 5 21.28 2.14 0.13
CA PHE A 5 22.13 2.25 -1.07
C PHE A 5 22.51 0.87 -1.62
N LEU A 6 22.76 -0.12 -0.74
CA LEU A 6 23.02 -1.50 -1.15
C LEU A 6 21.76 -2.16 -1.75
N SER A 7 20.57 -1.86 -1.22
CA SER A 7 19.30 -2.37 -1.76
C SER A 7 18.97 -1.80 -3.14
N LEU A 8 19.31 -0.53 -3.40
CA LEU A 8 19.11 0.13 -4.70
C LEU A 8 20.08 -0.42 -5.76
N ILE A 9 21.33 -0.69 -5.39
CA ILE A 9 22.32 -1.33 -6.27
C ILE A 9 21.95 -2.79 -6.57
N LEU A 10 21.39 -3.50 -5.59
CA LEU A 10 20.93 -4.88 -5.81
C LEU A 10 19.69 -4.95 -6.73
N LEU A 11 18.81 -3.94 -6.69
CA LEU A 11 17.68 -3.82 -7.61
C LEU A 11 18.14 -3.51 -9.05
N LEU A 12 19.17 -2.67 -9.22
CA LEU A 12 19.74 -2.32 -10.52
C LEU A 12 20.56 -3.47 -11.16
N LEU A 13 21.18 -4.34 -10.36
CA LEU A 13 21.90 -5.53 -10.83
C LEU A 13 20.98 -6.68 -11.27
N GLN A 14 19.69 -6.66 -10.89
CA GLN A 14 18.71 -7.62 -11.40
C GLN A 14 18.22 -7.28 -12.82
N VAL A 15 18.44 -6.04 -13.29
CA VAL A 15 18.01 -5.61 -14.63
C VAL A 15 18.96 -6.12 -15.73
N SER A 16 20.22 -6.44 -15.41
CA SER A 16 21.17 -7.02 -16.39
C SER A 16 20.99 -8.52 -16.64
N LEU A 17 19.99 -9.16 -16.03
CA LEU A 17 19.66 -10.58 -16.23
C LEU A 17 18.39 -10.80 -17.06
N PHE A 18 17.79 -9.75 -17.62
CA PHE A 18 16.75 -9.93 -18.63
C PHE A 18 17.37 -10.54 -19.89
N ALA A 19 17.19 -11.85 -19.94
CA ALA A 19 17.55 -12.82 -20.96
C ALA A 19 17.68 -12.23 -22.37
N GLN A 20 18.76 -12.63 -23.05
CA GLN A 20 18.75 -12.68 -24.51
C GLN A 20 17.45 -13.35 -24.96
N SER A 21 16.62 -12.63 -25.73
CA SER A 21 15.41 -13.15 -26.39
C SER A 21 15.74 -14.45 -27.11
N LYS A 22 15.30 -15.60 -26.60
CA LYS A 22 15.58 -16.90 -27.22
C LYS A 22 14.34 -17.33 -27.99
N VAL A 23 14.32 -16.99 -29.27
CA VAL A 23 13.46 -17.68 -30.23
C VAL A 23 14.05 -19.04 -30.49
N TYR A 24 13.25 -20.07 -30.20
CA TYR A 24 13.62 -21.44 -30.47
C TYR A 24 12.99 -21.91 -31.76
N THR A 25 13.65 -22.83 -32.44
CA THR A 25 13.15 -23.49 -33.64
C THR A 25 13.04 -24.99 -33.40
N GLY A 26 11.95 -25.61 -33.84
CA GLY A 26 11.78 -27.05 -33.73
C GLY A 26 10.55 -27.54 -34.47
N ASN A 27 10.38 -28.86 -34.50
CA ASN A 27 9.17 -29.46 -35.08
C ASN A 27 8.06 -29.50 -34.03
N HIS A 28 6.88 -29.01 -34.41
CA HIS A 28 5.68 -28.99 -33.60
C HIS A 28 4.49 -29.52 -34.41
N LEU A 29 3.45 -30.00 -33.72
CA LEU A 29 2.28 -30.54 -34.39
C LEU A 29 1.34 -29.41 -34.81
N LEU A 30 1.08 -29.30 -36.11
CA LEU A 30 -0.05 -28.54 -36.66
C LEU A 30 -1.15 -29.55 -37.02
N GLY A 31 -2.19 -29.64 -36.19
CA GLY A 31 -3.18 -30.71 -36.32
C GLY A 31 -2.58 -32.08 -36.00
N LYS A 32 -2.34 -32.91 -37.03
CA LYS A 32 -1.75 -34.26 -36.90
C LYS A 32 -0.35 -34.36 -37.51
N GLU A 33 0.16 -33.30 -38.13
CA GLU A 33 1.41 -33.33 -38.88
C GLU A 33 2.50 -32.56 -38.16
N ALA A 34 3.73 -33.08 -38.22
CA ALA A 34 4.89 -32.40 -37.66
C ALA A 34 5.41 -31.36 -38.67
N ALA A 35 5.41 -30.11 -38.25
CA ALA A 35 5.82 -28.96 -39.06
C ALA A 35 6.90 -28.16 -38.35
N LYS A 36 7.78 -27.51 -39.12
CA LYS A 36 8.76 -26.58 -38.56
C LYS A 36 8.04 -25.37 -37.99
N ALA A 37 8.40 -24.99 -36.77
CA ALA A 37 7.82 -23.86 -36.08
C ALA A 37 8.87 -23.08 -35.30
N TYR A 38 8.51 -21.84 -34.98
CA TYR A 38 9.31 -20.92 -34.18
C TYR A 38 8.53 -20.64 -32.90
N TYR A 39 9.19 -20.66 -31.75
CA TYR A 39 8.45 -20.53 -30.49
C TYR A 39 9.22 -19.77 -29.42
N ILE A 40 8.45 -19.21 -28.49
CA ILE A 40 8.94 -18.63 -27.24
C ILE A 40 8.31 -19.34 -26.06
N ILE A 41 8.98 -19.23 -24.91
CA ILE A 41 8.52 -19.73 -23.63
C ILE A 41 8.40 -18.55 -22.70
N SER A 42 7.24 -18.39 -22.08
CA SER A 42 6.94 -17.36 -21.10
C SER A 42 6.42 -17.99 -19.81
N ASN A 43 6.64 -17.29 -18.69
CA ASN A 43 6.06 -17.66 -17.40
C ASN A 43 4.74 -16.92 -17.11
N LEU A 44 4.26 -16.14 -18.07
CA LEU A 44 2.99 -15.42 -17.95
C LEU A 44 1.79 -16.34 -18.14
N ASP A 45 0.65 -15.89 -17.62
CA ASP A 45 -0.58 -16.65 -17.72
C ASP A 45 -1.16 -16.62 -19.15
N ASP A 46 -2.00 -17.62 -19.44
CA ASP A 46 -2.62 -17.80 -20.75
C ASP A 46 -3.46 -16.59 -21.18
N LYS A 47 -4.11 -15.91 -20.24
CA LYS A 47 -5.03 -14.81 -20.55
C LYS A 47 -4.23 -13.59 -21.00
N GLU A 48 -3.13 -13.28 -20.31
CA GLU A 48 -2.20 -12.23 -20.68
C GLU A 48 -1.55 -12.49 -22.03
N ILE A 49 -1.01 -13.70 -22.24
CA ILE A 49 -0.38 -14.08 -23.50
C ILE A 49 -1.37 -14.03 -24.66
N LYS A 50 -2.63 -14.43 -24.45
CA LYS A 50 -3.68 -14.32 -25.48
C LYS A 50 -3.96 -12.86 -25.86
N ALA A 51 -4.09 -11.97 -24.89
CA ALA A 51 -4.32 -10.54 -25.15
C ALA A 51 -3.14 -9.89 -25.89
N ASP A 52 -1.91 -10.23 -25.49
CA ASP A 52 -0.69 -9.75 -26.13
C ASP A 52 -0.59 -10.30 -27.57
N LEU A 53 -0.95 -11.57 -27.79
CA LEU A 53 -0.93 -12.22 -29.11
C LEU A 53 -1.97 -11.63 -30.06
N GLU A 54 -3.20 -11.39 -29.57
CA GLU A 54 -4.23 -10.71 -30.35
C GLU A 54 -3.77 -9.30 -30.75
N THR A 55 -3.16 -8.56 -29.82
CA THR A 55 -2.63 -7.22 -30.10
C THR A 55 -1.51 -7.27 -31.15
N PHE A 56 -0.64 -8.27 -31.08
CA PHE A 56 0.48 -8.43 -32.01
C PHE A 56 0.04 -8.82 -33.42
N LEU A 57 -0.95 -9.72 -33.54
CA LEU A 57 -1.41 -10.25 -34.83
C LEU A 57 -2.43 -9.34 -35.53
N LYS A 58 -3.19 -8.53 -34.79
CA LYS A 58 -4.26 -7.67 -35.33
C LYS A 58 -3.80 -6.70 -36.45
N PRO A 59 -2.60 -6.10 -36.41
CA PRO A 59 -2.10 -5.27 -37.51
C PRO A 59 -1.88 -6.03 -38.82
N LEU A 60 -1.69 -7.36 -38.76
CA LEU A 60 -1.44 -8.20 -39.93
C LEU A 60 -2.73 -8.56 -40.68
N GLY A 61 -3.89 -8.49 -40.00
CA GLY A 61 -5.18 -8.81 -40.60
C GLY A 61 -6.23 -9.23 -39.60
N LYS A 62 -7.34 -9.77 -40.13
CA LYS A 62 -8.43 -10.29 -39.30
C LYS A 62 -7.99 -11.60 -38.64
N ILE A 63 -8.05 -11.64 -37.31
CA ILE A 63 -7.75 -12.84 -36.53
C ILE A 63 -8.96 -13.78 -36.57
N THR A 64 -8.71 -15.04 -36.89
CA THR A 64 -9.62 -16.16 -36.72
C THR A 64 -9.06 -17.11 -35.65
N ASN A 65 -9.92 -17.88 -34.99
CA ASN A 65 -9.51 -18.83 -33.95
C ASN A 65 -9.89 -20.24 -34.41
N PRO A 66 -8.98 -20.96 -35.12
CA PRO A 66 -9.26 -22.33 -35.59
C PRO A 66 -9.63 -23.29 -34.46
N ASN A 67 -9.11 -23.04 -33.25
CA ASN A 67 -9.48 -23.73 -32.02
C ASN A 67 -9.31 -22.79 -30.80
N LYS A 68 -9.63 -23.27 -29.59
CA LYS A 68 -9.60 -22.47 -28.35
C LYS A 68 -8.22 -21.94 -27.93
N SER A 69 -7.14 -22.51 -28.49
CA SER A 69 -5.76 -22.20 -28.14
C SER A 69 -4.92 -21.79 -29.34
N SER A 70 -5.55 -21.48 -30.48
CA SER A 70 -4.84 -21.12 -31.71
C SER A 70 -5.45 -19.88 -32.33
N PHE A 71 -4.57 -19.00 -32.79
CA PHE A 71 -4.89 -17.72 -33.41
C PHE A 71 -4.29 -17.73 -34.80
N ARG A 72 -5.10 -17.43 -35.81
CA ARG A 72 -4.66 -17.42 -37.20
C ARG A 72 -4.96 -16.08 -37.83
N VAL A 73 -4.01 -15.57 -38.61
CA VAL A 73 -4.22 -14.46 -39.53
C VAL A 73 -3.99 -14.96 -40.94
N GLU A 74 -4.94 -14.69 -41.82
CA GLU A 74 -4.94 -15.13 -43.22
C GLU A 74 -4.80 -13.92 -44.15
N LYS A 75 -4.49 -14.18 -45.43
CA LYS A 75 -4.35 -13.18 -46.50
C LYS A 75 -3.19 -12.21 -46.28
N ILE A 76 -2.10 -12.71 -45.71
CA ILE A 76 -0.87 -11.94 -45.51
C ILE A 76 -0.18 -11.80 -46.86
N LYS A 77 -0.09 -10.56 -47.37
CA LYS A 77 0.57 -10.29 -48.65
C LYS A 77 1.95 -9.69 -48.45
N ASN A 78 2.88 -9.99 -49.36
CA ASN A 78 4.22 -9.41 -49.42
C ASN A 78 5.04 -9.62 -48.12
N SER A 79 4.99 -10.82 -47.55
CA SER A 79 5.75 -11.12 -46.34
C SER A 79 7.25 -11.19 -46.63
N PRO A 80 8.11 -10.58 -45.80
CA PRO A 80 9.56 -10.76 -45.91
C PRO A 80 9.98 -12.20 -45.59
N ILE A 81 9.16 -12.95 -44.83
CA ILE A 81 9.44 -14.30 -44.34
C ILE A 81 9.44 -15.32 -45.48
N SER A 82 8.45 -15.25 -46.37
CA SER A 82 8.35 -16.09 -47.56
C SER A 82 7.43 -15.43 -48.59
N PRO A 83 7.74 -15.50 -49.89
CA PRO A 83 6.82 -15.07 -50.93
C PRO A 83 5.55 -15.92 -51.00
N GLU A 84 5.60 -17.15 -50.48
CA GLU A 84 4.48 -18.11 -50.48
C GLU A 84 3.63 -18.03 -49.19
N LEU A 85 3.97 -17.14 -48.25
CA LEU A 85 3.24 -17.01 -47.00
C LEU A 85 1.84 -16.43 -47.25
N GLU A 86 0.79 -17.19 -46.91
CA GLU A 86 -0.60 -16.72 -46.96
C GLU A 86 -1.19 -16.57 -45.55
N SER A 87 -0.78 -17.40 -44.60
CA SER A 87 -1.27 -17.33 -43.22
C SER A 87 -0.22 -17.62 -42.15
N ILE A 88 -0.43 -17.04 -40.96
CA ILE A 88 0.35 -17.33 -39.76
C ILE A 88 -0.61 -17.90 -38.71
N GLU A 89 -0.27 -19.06 -38.16
CA GLU A 89 -0.98 -19.65 -37.03
C GLU A 89 -0.08 -19.67 -35.79
N ALA A 90 -0.58 -19.11 -34.70
CA ALA A 90 0.07 -19.13 -33.39
C ALA A 90 -0.73 -20.01 -32.43
N GLN A 91 -0.10 -21.05 -31.91
CA GLN A 91 -0.69 -21.97 -30.94
C GLN A 91 -0.12 -21.74 -29.54
N ILE A 92 -1.01 -21.69 -28.56
CA ILE A 92 -0.67 -21.56 -27.15
C ILE A 92 -0.74 -22.93 -26.50
N ILE A 93 0.40 -23.39 -25.97
CA ILE A 93 0.54 -24.65 -25.25
C ILE A 93 0.92 -24.30 -23.81
N SER A 94 -0.02 -24.51 -22.90
CA SER A 94 0.12 -24.08 -21.52
C SER A 94 0.26 -25.24 -20.56
N THR A 95 1.13 -25.04 -19.57
CA THR A 95 1.36 -25.98 -18.46
C THR A 95 1.25 -25.21 -17.14
N LYS A 96 1.24 -25.92 -16.01
CA LYS A 96 1.20 -25.27 -14.68
C LYS A 96 2.36 -24.31 -14.39
N LYS A 97 3.47 -24.39 -15.13
CA LYS A 97 4.70 -23.62 -14.86
C LYS A 97 5.06 -22.62 -15.95
N MET A 98 4.59 -22.83 -17.17
CA MET A 98 5.01 -22.07 -18.34
C MET A 98 4.00 -22.16 -19.47
N THR A 99 3.99 -21.12 -20.28
CA THR A 99 3.18 -20.94 -21.48
C THR A 99 4.12 -20.89 -22.68
N LYS A 100 3.89 -21.76 -23.65
CA LYS A 100 4.67 -21.82 -24.90
C LYS A 100 3.80 -21.30 -26.04
N VAL A 101 4.32 -20.35 -26.81
CA VAL A 101 3.65 -19.83 -28.01
C VAL A 101 4.41 -20.28 -29.24
N VAL A 102 3.75 -21.04 -30.10
CA VAL A 102 4.33 -21.71 -31.26
C VAL A 102 3.75 -21.11 -32.54
N PHE A 103 4.60 -20.57 -33.39
CA PHE A 103 4.25 -19.94 -34.66
C PHE A 103 4.55 -20.87 -35.84
N PHE A 104 3.54 -21.09 -36.66
CA PHE A 104 3.58 -21.78 -37.93
C PHE A 104 3.35 -20.78 -39.07
N PHE A 105 4.12 -20.94 -40.14
CA PHE A 105 4.02 -20.17 -41.38
C PHE A 105 3.41 -21.07 -42.45
N ILE A 106 2.32 -20.63 -43.07
CA ILE A 106 1.42 -21.49 -43.85
C ILE A 106 1.21 -20.88 -45.24
N ASP A 107 1.20 -21.72 -46.27
CA ASP A 107 0.99 -21.34 -47.67
C ASP A 107 -0.51 -21.19 -48.06
N GLU A 108 -0.76 -20.89 -49.34
CA GLU A 108 -2.10 -20.75 -49.91
C GLU A 108 -2.93 -22.05 -49.87
N GLU A 109 -2.26 -23.19 -49.93
CA GLU A 109 -2.88 -24.53 -49.86
C GLU A 109 -3.14 -24.97 -48.41
N MET A 110 -2.89 -24.09 -47.43
CA MET A 110 -3.01 -24.35 -46.00
C MET A 110 -2.01 -25.38 -45.46
N ASN A 111 -0.90 -25.60 -46.17
CA ASN A 111 0.19 -26.44 -45.72
C ASN A 111 1.25 -25.60 -44.97
N PRO A 112 1.90 -26.17 -43.95
CA PRO A 112 3.07 -25.53 -43.35
C PRO A 112 4.20 -25.36 -44.38
N LEU A 113 4.73 -24.14 -44.48
CA LEU A 113 5.90 -23.86 -45.30
C LEU A 113 7.10 -24.70 -44.86
N LYS A 114 7.87 -25.20 -45.85
CA LYS A 114 9.06 -26.01 -45.55
C LYS A 114 10.23 -25.10 -45.19
N SER A 115 11.27 -25.71 -44.62
CA SER A 115 12.44 -24.97 -44.15
C SER A 115 13.13 -24.11 -45.22
N PHE A 116 13.10 -24.54 -46.49
CA PHE A 116 13.76 -23.83 -47.59
C PHE A 116 12.92 -22.66 -48.11
N ASP A 117 11.60 -22.68 -47.88
CA ASP A 117 10.68 -21.61 -48.27
C ASP A 117 10.65 -20.46 -47.26
N ILE A 118 11.19 -20.70 -46.05
CA ILE A 118 11.20 -19.74 -44.95
C ILE A 118 12.58 -19.07 -44.85
N LYS A 119 12.61 -17.75 -45.00
CA LYS A 119 13.75 -16.93 -44.61
C LYS A 119 13.86 -16.89 -43.09
N THR A 120 14.73 -17.76 -42.56
CA THR A 120 14.83 -18.03 -41.11
C THR A 120 15.06 -16.77 -40.27
N ALA A 121 15.92 -15.84 -40.73
CA ALA A 121 16.19 -14.59 -40.01
C ALA A 121 14.94 -13.69 -39.86
N GLU A 122 14.10 -13.64 -40.89
CA GLU A 122 12.86 -12.86 -40.89
C GLU A 122 11.80 -13.50 -39.98
N ALA A 123 11.68 -14.84 -40.03
CA ALA A 123 10.82 -15.60 -39.13
C ALA A 123 11.23 -15.42 -37.65
N GLU A 124 12.52 -15.47 -37.33
CA GLU A 124 13.02 -15.19 -35.99
C GLU A 124 12.75 -13.75 -35.58
N THR A 125 12.96 -12.79 -36.48
CA THR A 125 12.70 -11.36 -36.21
C THR A 125 11.22 -11.11 -35.91
N PHE A 126 10.32 -11.78 -36.64
CA PHE A 126 8.88 -11.73 -36.38
C PHE A 126 8.55 -12.23 -34.97
N VAL A 127 9.04 -13.42 -34.60
CA VAL A 127 8.75 -13.99 -33.27
C VAL A 127 9.43 -13.20 -32.15
N LYS A 128 10.63 -12.65 -32.37
CA LYS A 128 11.27 -11.69 -31.45
C LYS A 128 10.42 -10.43 -31.25
N GLY A 129 9.76 -9.96 -32.31
CA GLY A 129 8.83 -8.84 -32.22
C GLY A 129 7.69 -9.10 -31.24
N PHE A 130 7.13 -10.31 -31.26
CA PHE A 130 6.11 -10.73 -30.29
C PHE A 130 6.68 -10.81 -28.87
N GLU A 131 7.86 -11.42 -28.70
CA GLU A 131 8.52 -11.52 -27.39
C GLU A 131 8.77 -10.13 -26.77
N ASN A 132 9.28 -9.19 -27.58
CA ASN A 132 9.53 -7.81 -27.15
C ASN A 132 8.23 -7.11 -26.74
N LEU A 133 7.12 -7.33 -27.46
CA LEU A 133 5.82 -6.80 -27.07
C LEU A 133 5.37 -7.35 -25.72
N VAL A 134 5.45 -8.68 -25.54
CA VAL A 134 5.08 -9.35 -24.29
C VAL A 134 5.90 -8.83 -23.12
N GLN A 135 7.22 -8.67 -23.30
CA GLN A 135 8.10 -8.11 -22.27
C GLN A 135 7.74 -6.65 -21.95
N LYS A 136 7.53 -5.80 -22.97
CA LYS A 136 7.11 -4.41 -22.76
C LYS A 136 5.79 -4.31 -22.02
N ASN A 137 4.81 -5.16 -22.38
CA ASN A 137 3.51 -5.19 -21.71
C ASN A 137 3.60 -5.68 -20.27
N LEU A 138 4.48 -6.66 -20.00
CA LEU A 138 4.79 -7.09 -18.63
C LEU A 138 5.39 -5.96 -17.80
N GLU A 139 6.38 -5.24 -18.32
CA GLU A 139 6.99 -4.09 -17.64
C GLU A 139 5.94 -3.02 -17.33
N LEU A 140 5.04 -2.73 -18.27
CA LEU A 140 3.92 -1.81 -18.07
C LEU A 140 2.97 -2.28 -16.98
N ARG A 141 2.58 -3.57 -16.96
CA ARG A 141 1.72 -4.15 -15.92
C ARG A 141 2.37 -4.03 -14.54
N LEU A 142 3.65 -4.43 -14.41
CA LEU A 142 4.38 -4.35 -13.15
C LEU A 142 4.56 -2.91 -12.66
N ALA A 143 4.84 -1.97 -13.56
CA ALA A 143 4.95 -0.55 -13.21
C ALA A 143 3.60 0.02 -12.73
N ASP A 144 2.49 -0.36 -13.36
CA ASP A 144 1.14 0.05 -12.95
C ASP A 144 0.77 -0.52 -11.57
N GLU A 145 1.07 -1.80 -11.32
CA GLU A 145 0.88 -2.42 -10.00
C GLU A 145 1.73 -1.76 -8.92
N ASN A 146 2.99 -1.43 -9.21
CA ASN A 146 3.88 -0.72 -8.28
C ASN A 146 3.33 0.67 -7.94
N LEU A 147 2.83 1.42 -8.93
CA LEU A 147 2.20 2.72 -8.70
C LEU A 147 0.98 2.58 -7.79
N LYS A 148 0.09 1.62 -8.08
CA LYS A 148 -1.10 1.36 -7.29
C LYS A 148 -0.77 0.98 -5.83
N ASN A 149 0.28 0.18 -5.63
CA ASN A 149 0.75 -0.17 -4.29
C ASN A 149 1.26 1.07 -3.55
N ALA A 150 2.07 1.92 -4.20
CA ALA A 150 2.56 3.17 -3.61
C ALA A 150 1.42 4.15 -3.25
N GLU A 151 0.37 4.22 -4.08
CA GLU A 151 -0.82 5.03 -3.80
C GLU A 151 -1.59 4.53 -2.57
N ASN A 152 -1.74 3.21 -2.43
CA ASN A 152 -2.40 2.61 -1.27
C ASN A 152 -1.61 2.84 0.02
N GLU A 153 -0.29 2.63 -0.01
CA GLU A 153 0.58 2.88 1.14
C GLU A 153 0.53 4.34 1.58
N LEU A 154 0.58 5.28 0.63
CA LEU A 154 0.45 6.71 0.92
C LEU A 154 -0.91 7.04 1.55
N ALA A 155 -2.00 6.47 1.02
CA ALA A 155 -3.34 6.69 1.56
C ALA A 155 -3.47 6.17 3.00
N ASP A 156 -2.84 5.04 3.33
CA ASP A 156 -2.86 4.50 4.68
C ASP A 156 -2.01 5.32 5.66
N ALA A 157 -0.83 5.79 5.23
CA ALA A 157 -0.02 6.73 6.01
C ALA A 157 -0.78 8.03 6.32
N GLN A 158 -1.51 8.57 5.34
CA GLN A 158 -2.36 9.75 5.53
C GLN A 158 -3.50 9.51 6.54
N LYS A 159 -4.11 8.32 6.55
CA LYS A 159 -5.12 7.97 7.57
C LYS A 159 -4.51 7.89 8.96
N GLU A 160 -3.30 7.34 9.09
CA GLU A 160 -2.60 7.26 10.36
C GLU A 160 -2.27 8.65 10.92
N ILE A 161 -1.76 9.55 10.08
CA ILE A 161 -1.52 10.95 10.45
C ILE A 161 -2.80 11.61 10.98
N LYS A 162 -3.93 11.47 10.28
CA LYS A 162 -5.22 12.02 10.73
C LYS A 162 -5.67 11.45 12.08
N LYS A 163 -5.43 10.16 12.33
CA LYS A 163 -5.72 9.53 13.63
C LYS A 163 -4.86 10.14 14.73
N LEU A 164 -3.56 10.28 14.49
CA LEU A 164 -2.61 10.87 15.45
C LEU A 164 -2.93 12.34 15.75
N GLU A 165 -3.27 13.14 14.73
CA GLU A 165 -3.70 14.53 14.89
C GLU A 165 -4.97 14.64 15.76
N LYS A 166 -5.95 13.76 15.53
CA LYS A 166 -7.16 13.69 16.37
C LYS A 166 -6.86 13.26 17.81
N SER A 167 -5.94 12.31 18.00
CA SER A 167 -5.51 11.87 19.33
C SER A 167 -4.80 13.00 20.09
N LEU A 168 -3.96 13.80 19.42
CA LEU A 168 -3.32 14.98 20.00
C LEU A 168 -4.37 16.04 20.41
N GLU A 169 -5.34 16.32 19.55
CA GLU A 169 -6.41 17.28 19.86
C GLU A 169 -7.23 16.84 21.08
N ASN A 170 -7.61 15.56 21.15
CA ASN A 170 -8.33 15.01 22.29
C ASN A 170 -7.49 15.06 23.57
N ASN A 171 -6.20 14.74 23.47
CA ASN A 171 -5.29 14.80 24.61
C ASN A 171 -5.18 16.23 25.16
N LEU A 172 -5.00 17.25 24.29
CA LEU A 172 -4.99 18.66 24.70
C LEU A 172 -6.29 19.09 25.39
N LYS A 173 -7.45 18.71 24.84
CA LYS A 173 -8.75 18.99 25.48
C LYS A 173 -8.87 18.36 26.87
N GLU A 174 -8.28 17.20 27.09
CA GLU A 174 -8.25 16.56 28.40
C GLU A 174 -7.28 17.26 29.36
N GLN A 175 -6.10 17.67 28.88
CA GLN A 175 -5.16 18.48 29.66
C GLN A 175 -5.80 19.80 30.11
N GLU A 176 -6.46 20.54 29.19
CA GLU A 176 -7.17 21.79 29.51
C GLU A 176 -8.26 21.58 30.56
N LYS A 177 -9.03 20.48 30.47
CA LYS A 177 -10.06 20.14 31.47
C LYS A 177 -9.45 19.82 32.83
N LEU A 178 -8.31 19.15 32.87
CA LEU A 178 -7.60 18.84 34.12
C LEU A 178 -6.97 20.09 34.73
N GLY A 179 -6.32 20.93 33.91
CA GLY A 179 -5.78 22.22 34.32
C GLY A 179 -6.85 23.11 34.97
N LYS A 180 -8.01 23.28 34.32
CA LYS A 180 -9.13 24.05 34.90
C LYS A 180 -9.62 23.50 36.25
N LYS A 181 -9.60 22.18 36.46
CA LYS A 181 -9.97 21.57 37.75
C LYS A 181 -8.91 21.85 38.83
N LEU A 182 -7.64 21.83 38.45
CA LEU A 182 -6.54 22.18 39.35
C LEU A 182 -6.59 23.65 39.72
N ASP A 183 -6.86 24.55 38.78
CA ASP A 183 -6.97 26.00 39.02
C ASP A 183 -8.11 26.35 40.00
N GLN A 184 -9.20 25.60 39.98
CA GLN A 184 -10.35 25.78 40.89
C GLN A 184 -10.13 25.17 42.28
N SER A 185 -9.17 24.25 42.43
CA SER A 185 -8.96 23.50 43.68
C SER A 185 -8.50 24.38 44.86
N PRO A 186 -7.58 25.36 44.69
CA PRO A 186 -7.18 26.27 45.77
C PRO A 186 -8.32 27.10 46.34
N GLU A 187 -9.22 27.61 45.50
CA GLU A 187 -10.38 28.41 45.94
C GLU A 187 -11.35 27.55 46.77
N LEU A 188 -11.65 26.34 46.30
CA LEU A 188 -12.48 25.38 47.03
C LEU A 188 -11.84 24.97 48.37
N MET A 189 -10.53 24.75 48.37
CA MET A 189 -9.75 24.43 49.57
C MET A 189 -9.77 25.57 50.59
N ALA A 190 -9.55 26.82 50.13
CA ALA A 190 -9.55 28.01 50.97
C ALA A 190 -10.93 28.24 51.62
N LYS A 191 -12.01 28.06 50.84
CA LYS A 191 -13.38 28.15 51.35
C LYS A 191 -13.66 27.09 52.42
N ALA A 192 -13.30 25.83 52.17
CA ALA A 192 -13.51 24.75 53.13
C ALA A 192 -12.68 24.91 54.42
N LEU A 193 -11.48 25.49 54.31
CA LEU A 193 -10.64 25.83 55.46
C LEU A 193 -11.24 26.97 56.28
N SER A 194 -11.64 28.07 55.64
CA SER A 194 -12.27 29.22 56.31
C SER A 194 -13.57 28.80 57.03
N GLU A 195 -14.44 28.01 56.39
CA GLU A 195 -15.65 27.49 57.03
C GLU A 195 -15.34 26.56 58.21
N LYS A 196 -14.24 25.81 58.16
CA LYS A 196 -13.78 24.97 59.29
C LYS A 196 -13.26 25.85 60.43
N GLU A 197 -12.47 26.87 60.13
CA GLU A 197 -11.93 27.81 61.13
C GLU A 197 -13.06 28.51 61.89
N GLU A 198 -14.09 29.00 61.20
CA GLU A 198 -15.27 29.58 61.85
C GLU A 198 -16.01 28.59 62.77
N LEU A 199 -16.12 27.31 62.37
CA LEU A 199 -16.75 26.27 63.19
C LEU A 199 -15.91 25.97 64.45
N VAL A 200 -14.58 25.97 64.32
CA VAL A 200 -13.66 25.79 65.43
C VAL A 200 -13.72 26.98 66.38
N GLU A 201 -13.70 28.20 65.87
CA GLU A 201 -13.81 29.43 66.68
C GLU A 201 -15.11 29.45 67.50
N LYS A 202 -16.25 29.09 66.89
CA LYS A 202 -17.54 28.93 67.58
C LYS A 202 -17.53 27.84 68.67
N LEU A 203 -16.69 26.82 68.53
CA LEU A 203 -16.55 25.74 69.51
C LEU A 203 -15.79 26.21 70.77
N TYR A 204 -14.86 27.17 70.61
CA TYR A 204 -13.93 27.63 71.65
C TYR A 204 -14.22 29.05 72.18
N SER A 205 -15.15 29.81 71.59
CA SER A 205 -15.56 31.13 72.10
C SER A 205 -16.24 31.05 73.49
N GLU A 206 -15.89 31.99 74.38
CA GLU A 206 -16.24 32.00 75.81
C GLU A 206 -17.74 32.25 76.13
N ASP A 207 -18.57 32.64 75.16
CA ASP A 207 -20.04 32.78 75.32
C ASP A 207 -20.79 31.44 75.52
N SER A 208 -20.08 30.31 75.53
CA SER A 208 -20.64 28.96 75.56
C SER A 208 -20.84 28.35 76.96
N THR A 209 -20.78 29.14 78.04
CA THR A 209 -21.11 28.66 79.40
C THR A 209 -22.60 28.31 79.59
N ALA A 210 -23.46 28.54 78.59
CA ALA A 210 -24.86 28.11 78.56
C ALA A 210 -25.27 27.34 77.27
N SER A 211 -24.31 26.80 76.50
CA SER A 211 -24.61 26.03 75.28
C SER A 211 -24.83 24.55 75.61
N ASP A 212 -26.06 24.05 75.39
CA ASP A 212 -26.43 22.63 75.44
C ASP A 212 -25.36 21.69 74.84
N LEU A 213 -25.10 20.55 75.50
CA LEU A 213 -24.24 19.46 75.00
C LEU A 213 -24.58 19.04 73.55
N LYS A 214 -25.84 19.20 73.15
CA LYS A 214 -26.30 18.97 71.77
C LYS A 214 -25.66 19.93 70.77
N THR A 215 -25.53 21.21 71.10
CA THR A 215 -24.98 22.23 70.20
C THR A 215 -23.49 22.01 69.96
N LYS A 216 -22.71 21.69 71.01
CA LYS A 216 -21.29 21.32 70.87
C LYS A 216 -21.09 20.07 70.00
N THR A 217 -21.88 19.02 70.23
CA THR A 217 -21.78 17.78 69.43
C THR A 217 -22.21 17.97 67.97
N GLU A 218 -23.10 18.91 67.67
CA GLU A 218 -23.47 19.28 66.30
C GLU A 218 -22.35 20.05 65.58
N ILE A 219 -21.69 20.99 66.26
CA ILE A 219 -20.54 21.75 65.71
C ILE A 219 -19.35 20.81 65.46
N GLU A 220 -19.06 19.88 66.36
CA GLU A 220 -18.02 18.86 66.16
C GLU A 220 -18.31 17.97 64.94
N LYS A 221 -19.56 17.55 64.76
CA LYS A 221 -19.98 16.79 63.57
C LYS A 221 -19.83 17.61 62.29
N ALA A 222 -20.16 18.91 62.32
CA ALA A 222 -19.97 19.81 61.19
C ALA A 222 -18.49 20.00 60.84
N SER A 223 -17.63 20.21 61.84
CA SER A 223 -16.18 20.32 61.68
C SER A 223 -15.58 19.03 61.10
N SER A 224 -15.99 17.86 61.61
CA SER A 224 -15.58 16.56 61.06
C SER A 224 -16.04 16.35 59.61
N LYS A 225 -17.21 16.87 59.21
CA LYS A 225 -17.64 16.85 57.81
C LYS A 225 -16.74 17.72 56.94
N LYS A 226 -16.33 18.90 57.41
CA LYS A 226 -15.40 19.78 56.69
C LYS A 226 -13.99 19.19 56.57
N GLU A 227 -13.50 18.51 57.61
CA GLU A 227 -12.25 17.73 57.57
C GLU A 227 -12.28 16.67 56.44
N LYS A 228 -13.40 15.95 56.31
CA LYS A 228 -13.60 14.97 55.24
C LYS A 228 -13.67 15.61 53.85
N GLU A 229 -14.31 16.78 53.75
CA GLU A 229 -14.38 17.57 52.51
C GLU A 229 -12.99 18.03 52.06
N ILE A 230 -12.18 18.58 52.98
CA ILE A 230 -10.79 18.98 52.72
C ILE A 230 -9.95 17.78 52.27
N SER A 231 -10.07 16.63 52.95
CA SER A 231 -9.37 15.40 52.55
C SER A 231 -9.79 14.92 51.15
N LYS A 232 -11.06 15.07 50.81
CA LYS A 232 -11.60 14.71 49.49
C LYS A 232 -11.05 15.64 48.40
N ILE A 233 -11.07 16.96 48.62
CA ILE A 233 -10.51 17.96 47.69
C ILE A 233 -9.04 17.66 47.43
N LYS A 234 -8.24 17.44 48.48
CA LYS A 234 -6.82 17.10 48.34
C LYS A 234 -6.59 15.82 47.52
N LYS A 235 -7.35 14.76 47.79
CA LYS A 235 -7.27 13.51 47.01
C LYS A 235 -7.69 13.67 45.55
N GLU A 236 -8.66 14.55 45.28
CA GLU A 236 -9.10 14.84 43.91
C GLU A 236 -8.06 15.66 43.15
N GLN A 237 -7.41 16.61 43.83
CA GLN A 237 -6.28 17.37 43.29
C GLN A 237 -5.10 16.46 42.94
N GLU A 238 -4.62 15.63 43.89
CA GLU A 238 -3.51 14.69 43.64
C GLU A 238 -3.81 13.74 42.47
N LYS A 239 -5.06 13.26 42.35
CA LYS A 239 -5.49 12.43 41.21
C LYS A 239 -5.53 13.21 39.90
N ALA A 240 -5.90 14.48 39.92
CA ALA A 240 -5.93 15.33 38.74
C ALA A 240 -4.51 15.67 38.27
N GLU A 241 -3.59 15.99 39.20
CA GLU A 241 -2.16 16.21 38.91
C GLU A 241 -1.52 14.96 38.29
N SER A 242 -1.68 13.79 38.92
CA SER A 242 -1.12 12.54 38.37
C SER A 242 -1.70 12.18 37.00
N LYS A 243 -2.98 12.50 36.74
CA LYS A 243 -3.57 12.31 35.41
C LYS A 243 -3.04 13.31 34.39
N LEU A 244 -2.83 14.56 34.80
CA LEU A 244 -2.31 15.61 33.92
C LEU A 244 -0.88 15.26 33.49
N GLU A 245 -0.01 14.88 34.42
CA GLU A 245 1.36 14.45 34.13
C GLU A 245 1.41 13.29 33.12
N LYS A 246 0.53 12.29 33.31
CA LYS A 246 0.41 11.18 32.34
C LYS A 246 -0.04 11.67 30.97
N LYS A 247 -0.99 12.61 30.90
CA LYS A 247 -1.47 13.16 29.63
C LYS A 247 -0.42 13.98 28.91
N GLU A 248 0.40 14.73 29.64
CA GLU A 248 1.54 15.48 29.10
C GLU A 248 2.62 14.53 28.53
N ALA A 249 2.92 13.44 29.24
CA ALA A 249 3.83 12.41 28.73
C ALA A 249 3.27 11.72 27.47
N ASP A 250 1.98 11.36 27.47
CA ASP A 250 1.29 10.79 26.30
C ASP A 250 1.33 11.77 25.12
N PHE A 251 1.15 13.08 25.36
CA PHE A 251 1.20 14.11 24.33
C PHE A 251 2.59 14.20 23.68
N ALA A 252 3.65 14.14 24.48
CA ALA A 252 5.02 14.12 23.98
C ALA A 252 5.27 12.91 23.08
N ASN A 253 4.80 11.73 23.48
CA ASN A 253 4.90 10.50 22.69
C ASN A 253 4.11 10.60 21.37
N LEU A 254 2.84 11.03 21.43
CA LEU A 254 2.01 11.23 20.25
C LEU A 254 2.63 12.22 19.25
N LYS A 255 3.32 13.26 19.74
CA LYS A 255 4.02 14.22 18.88
C LYS A 255 5.20 13.57 18.15
N ILE A 256 5.97 12.72 18.83
CA ILE A 256 7.08 11.96 18.23
C ILE A 256 6.53 11.01 17.15
N GLU A 257 5.47 10.27 17.46
CA GLU A 257 4.80 9.37 16.52
C GLU A 257 4.30 10.14 15.29
N LEU A 258 3.61 11.28 15.48
CA LEU A 258 3.12 12.10 14.38
C LEU A 258 4.28 12.60 13.49
N MET A 259 5.40 13.02 14.08
CA MET A 259 6.57 13.43 13.32
C MET A 259 7.18 12.26 12.53
N GLY A 260 7.18 11.06 13.11
CA GLY A 260 7.59 9.83 12.44
C GLY A 260 6.68 9.52 11.24
N ALA A 261 5.37 9.52 11.46
CA ALA A 261 4.37 9.26 10.41
C ALA A 261 4.48 10.28 9.26
N LYS A 262 4.64 11.57 9.55
CA LYS A 262 4.85 12.62 8.52
C LYS A 262 6.14 12.43 7.71
N LYS A 263 7.19 11.85 8.31
CA LYS A 263 8.42 11.51 7.55
C LYS A 263 8.17 10.33 6.61
N ILE A 264 7.43 9.32 7.07
CA ILE A 264 7.05 8.16 6.25
C ILE A 264 6.18 8.60 5.08
N GLU A 265 5.14 9.41 5.32
CA GLU A 265 4.28 9.97 4.28
C GLU A 265 5.10 10.66 3.17
N ARG A 266 6.03 11.54 3.53
CA ARG A 266 6.90 12.21 2.55
C ARG A 266 7.76 11.23 1.74
N ALA A 267 8.27 10.18 2.37
CA ALA A 267 9.02 9.16 1.65
C ALA A 267 8.14 8.39 0.66
N LEU A 268 6.90 8.10 1.05
CA LEU A 268 5.90 7.45 0.19
C LEU A 268 5.43 8.36 -0.95
N GLU A 269 5.31 9.68 -0.73
CA GLU A 269 5.02 10.64 -1.80
C GLU A 269 6.12 10.62 -2.89
N ILE A 270 7.38 10.56 -2.47
CA ILE A 270 8.51 10.44 -3.39
C ILE A 270 8.43 9.11 -4.15
N ALA A 271 8.24 7.99 -3.44
CA ALA A 271 8.13 6.67 -4.07
C ALA A 271 6.96 6.61 -5.08
N ARG A 272 5.81 7.19 -4.75
CA ARG A 272 4.66 7.30 -5.66
C ARG A 272 5.00 8.11 -6.90
N LYS A 273 5.71 9.24 -6.72
CA LYS A 273 6.16 10.08 -7.84
C LYS A 273 7.13 9.33 -8.75
N ASP A 274 8.11 8.64 -8.18
CA ASP A 274 9.08 7.85 -8.95
C ASP A 274 8.39 6.72 -9.73
N ALA A 275 7.44 6.01 -9.09
CA ALA A 275 6.64 4.97 -9.76
C ALA A 275 5.80 5.54 -10.91
N PHE A 276 5.21 6.72 -10.72
CA PHE A 276 4.44 7.41 -11.77
C PHE A 276 5.34 7.83 -12.94
N GLU A 277 6.53 8.38 -12.67
CA GLU A 277 7.48 8.77 -13.71
C GLU A 277 7.97 7.55 -14.51
N LEU A 278 8.26 6.43 -13.83
CA LEU A 278 8.61 5.16 -14.49
C LEU A 278 7.51 4.70 -15.45
N LEU A 279 6.27 4.62 -14.97
CA LEU A 279 5.12 4.21 -15.78
C LEU A 279 4.91 5.16 -16.96
N SER A 280 5.05 6.47 -16.75
CA SER A 280 4.92 7.46 -17.82
C SER A 280 6.02 7.31 -18.87
N ASN A 281 7.24 6.93 -18.48
CA ASN A 281 8.34 6.72 -19.41
C ASN A 281 8.17 5.43 -20.22
N LEU A 282 7.66 4.36 -19.62
CA LEU A 282 7.36 3.11 -20.32
C LEU A 282 6.23 3.24 -21.35
N LYS A 283 5.31 4.18 -21.14
CA LYS A 283 4.19 4.48 -22.05
C LYS A 283 4.59 5.33 -23.27
N LYS A 284 5.76 5.98 -23.25
CA LYS A 284 6.29 6.72 -24.40
C LYS A 284 6.91 5.76 -25.42
#